data_AF-A0A814PFW9-F1
#
_entry.id   AF-A0A814PFW9-F1
#
_cell.length_a   1.000
_cell.length_b   1.000
_cell.length_c   1.000
_cell.angle_alpha   90.00
_cell.angle_beta   90.00
_cell.angle_gamma   90.00
#
_symmetry.space_group_name_H-M   'P 1'
#
loop_
_entity.id
_entity.type
_entity.pdbx_description
1 polymer ?
#
loop_
_entity_poly.entity_id
_entity_poly.type
_entity_poly.pdbx_seq_one_letter_code
_entity_poly.pdbx_strand_id
1 'polypeptide(L)'
;MMTNETSELILKPSETNVHHRRNKTNNSISTASESEKPATRQSLISRLTSYFTYKTSKKIDTDDNKKEYQTKSTQRPWLCRNLCCKLFFFICLSFVIVYLRPDYSISIRNSIENILKKYNLTSEEFQLRPGQRLAQYRQASMPIIIIPGIISTGLELWEGTECTNGKFRHRFWTSMQMVDSIGRDHQCWLKHISLNLSTWKDPESIRLRPVLGWAAADYVFPGYWLWSKVIHNLADIGYDPTNLVTLGYDWRLPPQFLEERDGYFTQLKFYTEFLRKKHGEKVALLTHSMGANYIYYFLRWVTEQAGDQWVDENVATFLNVGGPLLGTPKALSSVLSGEMKDTAVLGDLGRNILGKVVGKLVVFPRFFRALGSIPSMFPR
;
A
#
# COMPACT_ATOMS: atom_id res chain seq x y z
N MET A 1 61.05 -26.85 -52.04
CA MET A 1 60.17 -25.84 -52.67
C MET A 1 58.89 -25.80 -51.85
N MET A 2 58.97 -25.14 -50.69
CA MET A 2 58.48 -23.76 -50.41
C MET A 2 56.95 -23.76 -50.19
N THR A 3 56.43 -23.89 -48.96
CA THR A 3 56.34 -22.93 -47.84
C THR A 3 55.51 -21.68 -48.13
N ASN A 4 54.44 -21.48 -47.34
CA ASN A 4 53.84 -20.21 -46.92
C ASN A 4 53.18 -20.53 -45.55
N GLU A 5 53.79 -20.22 -44.40
CA GLU A 5 53.72 -18.93 -43.69
C GLU A 5 52.27 -18.44 -43.55
N THR A 6 51.69 -18.45 -42.34
CA THR A 6 51.90 -17.34 -41.40
C THR A 6 51.55 -17.73 -39.96
N SER A 7 52.39 -17.26 -39.06
CA SER A 7 52.39 -17.45 -37.61
C SER A 7 51.80 -16.22 -36.89
N GLU A 8 51.58 -16.37 -35.58
CA GLU A 8 51.59 -15.29 -34.55
C GLU A 8 50.33 -14.39 -34.45
N LEU A 9 49.91 -13.87 -33.30
CA LEU A 9 50.53 -13.71 -31.97
C LEU A 9 49.42 -13.48 -30.91
N ILE A 10 49.59 -14.10 -29.74
CA ILE A 10 48.80 -13.91 -28.53
C ILE A 10 49.31 -12.65 -27.80
N LEU A 11 48.45 -11.68 -27.52
CA LEU A 11 48.78 -10.48 -26.73
C LEU A 11 48.33 -10.63 -25.27
N LYS A 12 49.31 -10.60 -24.35
CA LYS A 12 49.16 -10.38 -22.90
C LYS A 12 48.94 -8.89 -22.61
N PRO A 13 48.23 -8.50 -21.53
CA PRO A 13 48.25 -7.13 -21.03
C PRO A 13 49.40 -6.91 -20.03
N SER A 14 50.11 -5.79 -20.20
CA SER A 14 51.19 -5.30 -19.33
C SER A 14 50.65 -4.35 -18.25
N GLU A 15 51.00 -4.61 -17.00
CA GLU A 15 50.87 -3.69 -15.87
C GLU A 15 51.88 -2.54 -15.97
N THR A 16 51.44 -1.30 -15.74
CA THR A 16 52.34 -0.19 -15.42
C THR A 16 51.79 0.61 -14.24
N ASN A 17 52.58 0.64 -13.18
CA ASN A 17 52.43 1.48 -11.99
C ASN A 17 52.80 2.92 -12.33
N VAL A 18 52.00 3.89 -11.86
CA VAL A 18 52.40 5.31 -11.81
C VAL A 18 52.24 5.82 -10.37
N HIS A 19 53.38 6.11 -9.76
CA HIS A 19 53.51 6.84 -8.51
C HIS A 19 53.28 8.35 -8.73
N HIS A 20 52.45 8.98 -7.91
CA HIS A 20 52.56 10.41 -7.61
C HIS A 20 52.59 10.67 -6.11
N ARG A 21 53.47 11.60 -5.73
CA ARG A 21 53.96 11.92 -4.39
C ARG A 21 53.62 13.38 -4.09
N ARG A 22 53.45 13.70 -2.80
CA ARG A 22 53.46 15.04 -2.14
C ARG A 22 52.13 15.82 -2.22
N ASN A 23 51.62 16.48 -1.17
CA ASN A 23 52.26 17.14 -0.03
C ASN A 23 51.43 17.04 1.26
N LYS A 24 52.13 16.87 2.40
CA LYS A 24 51.64 17.13 3.76
C LYS A 24 51.87 18.62 4.07
N THR A 25 50.85 19.29 4.60
CA THR A 25 51.00 20.52 5.36
C THR A 25 50.45 20.27 6.76
N ASN A 26 51.35 20.41 7.74
CA ASN A 26 51.03 20.47 9.16
C ASN A 26 50.40 21.84 9.46
N ASN A 27 49.38 21.86 10.31
CA ASN A 27 49.18 22.93 11.28
C ASN A 27 48.56 22.31 12.54
N SER A 28 49.26 22.45 13.64
CA SER A 28 48.84 22.18 15.01
C SER A 28 48.76 23.50 15.79
N ILE A 29 48.13 23.44 16.98
CA ILE A 29 48.01 24.49 18.04
C ILE A 29 46.75 25.37 17.85
N SER A 30 45.82 25.57 18.80
CA SER A 30 45.64 25.13 20.19
C SER A 30 44.18 25.32 20.64
N THR A 31 43.81 24.51 21.62
CA THR A 31 42.73 24.61 22.63
C THR A 31 42.15 26.00 22.95
N ALA A 32 40.82 26.08 22.97
CA ALA A 32 40.06 26.89 23.94
C ALA A 32 38.75 26.15 24.27
N SER A 33 38.63 25.76 25.54
CA SER A 33 37.48 25.15 26.17
C SER A 33 36.45 26.21 26.55
N GLU A 34 35.20 26.07 26.15
CA GLU A 34 34.08 26.72 26.84
C GLU A 34 32.98 25.68 27.12
N SER A 35 32.69 25.56 28.41
CA SER A 35 31.81 24.59 29.04
C SER A 35 30.37 25.13 29.12
N GLU A 36 29.44 24.57 28.36
CA GLU A 36 28.01 24.72 28.63
C GLU A 36 27.50 23.53 29.45
N LYS A 37 27.00 23.84 30.66
CA LYS A 37 26.50 22.88 31.65
C LYS A 37 25.20 22.21 31.17
N PRO A 38 25.02 20.89 31.38
CA PRO A 38 23.77 20.22 31.05
C PRO A 38 22.72 20.49 32.15
N ALA A 39 21.64 21.17 31.79
CA ALA A 39 20.43 21.21 32.62
C ALA A 39 19.91 19.79 32.82
N THR A 40 19.87 19.37 34.08
CA THR A 40 19.74 17.99 34.54
C THR A 40 18.38 17.37 34.22
N ARG A 41 18.42 16.30 33.43
CA ARG A 41 17.34 15.31 33.15
C ARG A 41 16.71 14.71 34.43
N GLN A 42 17.32 14.92 35.60
CA GLN A 42 16.82 14.51 36.92
C GLN A 42 15.72 15.44 37.50
N SER A 43 15.57 16.68 37.03
CA SER A 43 14.52 17.58 37.58
C SER A 43 13.12 17.27 37.03
N LEU A 44 13.02 16.70 35.82
CA LEU A 44 11.76 16.32 35.19
C LEU A 44 11.20 15.01 35.76
N ILE A 45 12.08 14.05 36.05
CA ILE A 45 11.71 12.76 36.65
C ILE A 45 11.24 12.97 38.10
N SER A 46 11.92 13.82 38.88
CA SER A 46 11.51 14.20 40.24
C SER A 46 10.10 14.84 40.28
N ARG A 47 9.79 15.73 39.33
CA ARG A 47 8.46 16.36 39.21
C ARG A 47 7.35 15.41 38.75
N LEU A 48 7.67 14.41 37.95
CA LEU A 48 6.70 13.40 37.52
C LEU A 48 6.42 12.38 38.62
N THR A 49 7.44 11.96 39.37
CA THR A 49 7.27 11.01 40.48
C THR A 49 6.39 11.59 41.59
N SER A 50 6.53 12.88 41.94
CA SER A 50 5.69 13.53 42.96
C SER A 50 4.22 13.71 42.53
N TYR A 51 3.97 13.90 41.23
CA TYR A 51 2.60 13.98 40.68
C TYR A 51 1.88 12.62 40.70
N PHE A 52 2.62 11.53 40.47
CA PHE A 52 2.04 10.18 40.47
C PHE A 52 1.90 9.57 41.88
N THR A 53 2.76 9.89 42.85
CA THR A 53 2.60 9.42 44.25
C THR A 53 1.51 10.17 45.03
N TYR A 54 1.25 11.45 44.73
CA TYR A 54 0.15 12.20 45.34
C TYR A 54 -1.23 11.62 44.98
N LYS A 55 -1.36 10.99 43.80
CA LYS A 55 -2.64 10.46 43.31
C LYS A 55 -2.93 9.02 43.76
N THR A 56 -1.91 8.27 44.20
CA THR A 56 -2.06 6.92 44.77
C THR A 56 -2.20 6.91 46.29
N SER A 57 -1.83 7.97 46.99
CA SER A 57 -1.91 8.06 48.46
C SER A 57 -3.30 8.44 49.01
N LYS A 58 -4.28 8.83 48.18
CA LYS A 58 -5.62 9.27 48.67
C LYS A 58 -6.67 8.15 48.71
N LYS A 59 -6.24 6.89 48.67
CA LYS A 59 -7.17 5.74 48.65
C LYS A 59 -6.57 4.49 49.30
N ILE A 60 -6.03 4.62 50.52
CA ILE A 60 -5.80 3.55 51.49
C ILE A 60 -5.79 4.24 52.88
N ASP A 61 -6.37 3.56 53.88
CA ASP A 61 -6.52 3.88 55.31
C ASP A 61 -7.73 4.72 55.75
N THR A 62 -8.80 4.03 56.16
CA THR A 62 -9.02 3.75 57.59
C THR A 62 -10.13 2.70 57.82
N ASP A 63 -9.71 1.65 58.52
CA ASP A 63 -10.37 0.84 59.55
C ASP A 63 -11.54 -0.12 59.30
N ASP A 64 -11.21 -1.39 59.58
CA ASP A 64 -12.04 -2.50 60.04
C ASP A 64 -12.78 -2.19 61.37
N ASN A 65 -14.11 -2.38 61.40
CA ASN A 65 -14.79 -3.38 62.24
C ASN A 65 -16.31 -3.14 62.39
N LYS A 66 -17.06 -4.23 62.14
CA LYS A 66 -18.36 -4.64 62.72
C LYS A 66 -19.57 -3.68 62.64
N LYS A 67 -20.62 -4.10 61.91
CA LYS A 67 -21.96 -4.44 62.45
C LYS A 67 -22.93 -4.95 61.38
N GLU A 68 -23.87 -5.76 61.85
CA GLU A 68 -24.90 -6.55 61.17
C GLU A 68 -25.85 -5.79 60.22
N TYR A 69 -26.39 -6.57 59.27
CA TYR A 69 -27.68 -6.48 58.58
C TYR A 69 -28.51 -5.18 58.72
N GLN A 70 -28.73 -4.51 57.58
CA GLN A 70 -30.09 -4.15 57.13
C GLN A 70 -30.11 -3.68 55.67
N THR A 71 -31.10 -4.17 54.93
CA THR A 71 -31.47 -3.87 53.54
C THR A 71 -31.77 -2.38 53.30
N LYS A 72 -31.12 -1.76 52.29
CA LYS A 72 -31.65 -0.57 51.59
C LYS A 72 -31.32 -0.60 50.10
N SER A 73 -32.37 -0.75 49.29
CA SER A 73 -32.39 -0.40 47.87
C SER A 73 -32.11 1.08 47.67
N THR A 74 -31.33 1.50 46.64
CA THR A 74 -31.70 2.58 45.70
C THR A 74 -30.60 2.90 44.66
N GLN A 75 -31.03 2.88 43.39
CA GLN A 75 -30.70 3.84 42.30
C GLN A 75 -29.24 4.09 41.87
N ARG A 76 -28.73 3.33 40.89
CA ARG A 76 -27.81 3.83 39.83
C ARG A 76 -27.92 3.09 38.47
N PRO A 77 -28.96 3.33 37.65
CA PRO A 77 -28.85 3.07 36.19
C PRO A 77 -29.31 4.23 35.27
N TRP A 78 -29.71 5.39 35.81
CA TRP A 78 -30.41 6.42 35.00
C TRP A 78 -29.52 7.51 34.38
N LEU A 79 -28.27 7.69 34.85
CA LEU A 79 -27.37 8.75 34.34
C LEU A 79 -26.66 8.37 33.03
N CYS A 80 -26.11 7.16 32.91
CA CYS A 80 -25.39 6.74 31.69
C CYS A 80 -26.33 6.56 30.48
N ARG A 81 -27.57 6.09 30.74
CA ARG A 81 -28.58 5.91 29.69
C ARG A 81 -29.06 7.26 29.12
N ASN A 82 -29.20 8.27 29.97
CA ASN A 82 -29.53 9.63 29.53
C ASN A 82 -28.43 10.31 28.73
N LEU A 83 -27.15 10.09 29.06
CA LEU A 83 -26.05 10.71 28.33
C LEU A 83 -25.89 10.12 26.93
N CYS A 84 -25.98 8.79 26.80
CA CYS A 84 -25.99 8.11 25.50
C CYS A 84 -27.22 8.45 24.66
N CYS A 85 -28.42 8.49 25.25
CA CYS A 85 -29.63 8.88 24.51
C CYS A 85 -29.59 10.34 24.06
N LYS A 86 -29.05 11.26 24.88
CA LYS A 86 -28.86 12.66 24.50
C LYS A 86 -27.84 12.79 23.36
N LEU A 87 -26.71 12.10 23.43
CA LEU A 87 -25.69 12.13 22.36
C LEU A 87 -26.23 11.59 21.03
N PHE A 88 -26.97 10.48 21.09
CA PHE A 88 -27.61 9.88 19.91
C PHE A 88 -28.67 10.82 19.32
N PHE A 89 -29.47 11.47 20.16
CA PHE A 89 -30.45 12.46 19.72
C PHE A 89 -29.78 13.66 19.05
N PHE A 90 -28.66 14.17 19.58
CA PHE A 90 -27.90 15.26 18.95
C PHE A 90 -27.29 14.87 17.60
N ILE A 91 -26.81 13.62 17.48
CA ILE A 91 -26.29 13.10 16.21
C ILE A 91 -27.43 12.94 15.20
N CYS A 92 -28.56 12.34 15.59
CA CYS A 92 -29.72 12.23 14.70
C CYS A 92 -30.27 13.61 14.30
N LEU A 93 -30.33 14.56 15.23
CA LEU A 93 -30.79 15.92 14.97
C LEU A 93 -29.83 16.67 14.04
N SER A 94 -28.52 16.48 14.16
CA SER A 94 -27.55 17.10 13.25
C SER A 94 -27.65 16.51 11.84
N PHE A 95 -27.87 15.20 11.70
CA PHE A 95 -28.14 14.57 10.40
C PHE A 95 -29.46 15.05 9.79
N VAL A 96 -30.50 15.24 10.59
CA VAL A 96 -31.80 15.79 10.15
C VAL A 96 -31.67 17.26 9.75
N ILE A 97 -30.90 18.07 10.48
CA ILE A 97 -30.62 19.47 10.12
C ILE A 97 -29.83 19.57 8.81
N VAL A 98 -28.83 18.70 8.60
CA VAL A 98 -28.08 18.64 7.35
C VAL A 98 -28.96 18.18 6.18
N TYR A 99 -29.92 17.28 6.42
CA TYR A 99 -30.86 16.80 5.40
C TYR A 99 -31.95 17.82 5.06
N LEU A 100 -32.48 18.55 6.07
CA LEU A 100 -33.57 19.52 5.90
C LEU A 100 -33.08 20.94 5.53
N ARG A 101 -31.80 21.25 5.73
CA ARG A 101 -31.19 22.56 5.41
C ARG A 101 -29.85 22.36 4.70
N PRO A 102 -29.86 21.98 3.41
CA PRO A 102 -28.64 21.87 2.60
C PRO A 102 -27.81 23.17 2.61
N ASP A 103 -28.45 24.32 2.80
CA ASP A 103 -27.82 25.65 2.92
C ASP A 103 -26.85 25.78 4.10
N TYR A 104 -27.02 25.00 5.16
CA TYR A 104 -26.15 25.06 6.34
C TYR A 104 -24.78 24.42 6.07
N SER A 105 -24.75 23.37 5.25
CA SER A 105 -23.50 22.74 4.78
C SER A 105 -22.70 23.68 3.85
N ILE A 106 -23.42 24.49 3.06
CA ILE A 106 -22.86 25.52 2.18
C ILE A 106 -22.30 26.67 3.02
N SER A 107 -23.00 27.11 4.07
CA SER A 107 -22.55 28.16 4.98
C SER A 107 -21.24 27.79 5.72
N ILE A 108 -21.09 26.54 6.15
CA ILE A 108 -19.84 26.07 6.79
C ILE A 108 -18.70 26.04 5.76
N ARG A 109 -18.93 25.55 4.53
CA ARG A 109 -17.93 25.63 3.46
C ARG A 109 -17.50 27.07 3.20
N ASN A 110 -18.45 27.98 3.04
CA ASN A 110 -18.18 29.39 2.78
C ASN A 110 -17.43 30.05 3.96
N SER A 111 -17.72 29.65 5.20
CA SER A 111 -17.01 30.14 6.40
C SER A 111 -15.56 29.67 6.44
N ILE A 112 -15.30 28.40 6.08
CA ILE A 112 -13.95 27.85 5.97
C ILE A 112 -13.19 28.53 4.83
N GLU A 113 -13.83 28.75 3.68
CA GLU A 113 -13.24 29.48 2.55
C GLU A 113 -12.89 30.93 2.91
N ASN A 114 -13.74 31.61 3.68
CA ASN A 114 -13.47 32.97 4.15
C ASN A 114 -12.30 33.02 5.15
N ILE A 115 -12.16 32.00 6.01
CA ILE A 115 -11.01 31.87 6.90
C ILE A 115 -9.73 31.64 6.08
N LEU A 116 -9.77 30.76 5.07
CA LEU A 116 -8.63 30.50 4.19
C LEU A 116 -8.21 31.74 3.38
N LYS A 117 -9.18 32.52 2.88
CA LYS A 117 -8.94 33.82 2.22
C LYS A 117 -8.31 34.85 3.16
N LYS A 118 -8.73 34.88 4.43
CA LYS A 118 -8.20 35.80 5.45
C LYS A 118 -6.71 35.60 5.75
N TYR A 119 -6.15 34.42 5.48
CA TYR A 119 -4.74 34.10 5.72
C TYR A 119 -3.83 34.22 4.48
N ASN A 120 -4.26 34.85 3.38
CA ASN A 120 -3.46 35.10 2.17
C ASN A 120 -2.68 33.88 1.63
N LEU A 121 -3.19 32.67 1.86
CA LEU A 121 -2.79 31.47 1.13
C LEU A 121 -3.53 31.48 -0.21
N THR A 122 -3.10 32.34 -1.13
CA THR A 122 -3.61 32.33 -2.51
C THR A 122 -3.20 31.01 -3.14
N SER A 123 -4.20 30.15 -3.27
CA SER A 123 -4.09 28.73 -3.54
C SER A 123 -4.34 28.39 -5.01
N GLU A 124 -4.50 29.36 -5.91
CA GLU A 124 -5.04 29.12 -7.25
C GLU A 124 -4.29 28.08 -8.09
N GLU A 125 -2.95 28.02 -8.06
CA GLU A 125 -2.19 26.94 -8.73
C GLU A 125 -2.24 25.59 -7.99
N PHE A 126 -2.60 25.59 -6.71
CA PHE A 126 -2.87 24.42 -5.87
C PHE A 126 -4.35 24.00 -5.84
N GLN A 127 -5.28 24.82 -6.35
CA GLN A 127 -6.73 24.53 -6.34
C GLN A 127 -7.10 23.48 -7.38
N LEU A 128 -6.44 23.49 -8.54
CA LEU A 128 -6.75 22.56 -9.63
C LEU A 128 -5.91 21.28 -9.51
N ARG A 129 -6.61 20.14 -9.47
CA ARG A 129 -5.98 18.82 -9.58
C ARG A 129 -5.21 18.74 -10.90
N PRO A 130 -4.09 17.99 -10.97
CA PRO A 130 -3.30 17.87 -12.20
C PRO A 130 -4.12 17.61 -13.47
N GLY A 131 -5.15 16.76 -13.40
CA GLY A 131 -6.06 16.46 -14.51
C GLY A 131 -6.83 17.69 -14.99
N GLN A 132 -7.39 18.48 -14.07
CA GLN A 132 -8.11 19.72 -14.40
C GLN A 132 -7.20 20.77 -15.04
N ARG A 133 -5.93 20.84 -14.64
CA ARG A 133 -4.94 21.71 -15.29
C ARG A 133 -4.66 21.22 -16.71
N LEU A 134 -4.43 19.91 -16.87
CA LEU A 134 -4.18 19.32 -18.18
C LEU A 134 -5.37 19.45 -19.14
N ALA A 135 -6.61 19.39 -18.64
CA ALA A 135 -7.83 19.50 -19.45
C ALA A 135 -7.95 20.80 -20.24
N GLN A 136 -7.22 21.85 -19.85
CA GLN A 136 -7.17 23.12 -20.56
C GLN A 136 -6.45 23.01 -21.93
N TYR A 137 -5.56 22.02 -22.11
CA TYR A 137 -4.71 21.91 -23.30
C TYR A 137 -4.38 20.46 -23.71
N ARG A 138 -5.00 19.45 -23.08
CA ARG A 138 -4.86 18.03 -23.38
C ARG A 138 -6.21 17.33 -23.30
N GLN A 139 -6.36 16.29 -24.11
CA GLN A 139 -7.46 15.33 -24.06
C GLN A 139 -6.90 13.91 -24.15
N ALA A 140 -7.71 12.93 -23.79
CA ALA A 140 -7.40 11.51 -23.95
C ALA A 140 -7.06 11.21 -25.42
N SER A 141 -6.03 10.39 -25.64
CA SER A 141 -5.53 10.06 -26.97
C SER A 141 -5.26 8.57 -27.07
N MET A 142 -4.23 8.07 -26.38
CA MET A 142 -3.93 6.64 -26.34
C MET A 142 -4.81 5.94 -25.28
N PRO A 143 -5.49 4.83 -25.60
CA PRO A 143 -6.13 4.02 -24.56
C PRO A 143 -5.09 3.50 -23.56
N ILE A 144 -5.49 3.38 -22.29
CA ILE A 144 -4.59 3.03 -21.18
C ILE A 144 -5.05 1.71 -20.54
N ILE A 145 -4.10 0.82 -20.32
CA ILE A 145 -4.26 -0.32 -19.41
C ILE A 145 -3.39 -0.06 -18.17
N ILE A 146 -4.03 -0.01 -17.00
CA ILE A 146 -3.38 0.04 -15.69
C ILE A 146 -3.09 -1.39 -15.22
N ILE A 147 -1.84 -1.65 -14.87
CA ILE A 147 -1.38 -2.89 -14.25
C ILE A 147 -0.87 -2.57 -12.84
N PRO A 148 -1.65 -2.91 -11.80
CA PRO A 148 -1.29 -2.64 -10.41
C PRO A 148 -0.01 -3.34 -9.95
N GLY A 149 0.49 -2.96 -8.78
CA GLY A 149 1.62 -3.62 -8.14
C GLY A 149 1.22 -4.76 -7.19
N ILE A 150 2.21 -5.25 -6.44
CA ILE A 150 1.95 -6.19 -5.35
C ILE A 150 0.93 -5.59 -4.38
N ILE A 151 0.08 -6.43 -3.79
CA ILE A 151 -0.97 -6.05 -2.82
C ILE A 151 -1.95 -4.96 -3.28
N SER A 152 -1.94 -4.58 -4.56
CA SER A 152 -2.71 -3.44 -5.08
C SER A 152 -4.00 -3.85 -5.79
N THR A 153 -4.32 -5.15 -5.76
CA THR A 153 -5.57 -5.72 -6.31
C THR A 153 -6.32 -6.41 -5.18
N GLY A 154 -7.60 -6.10 -5.01
CA GLY A 154 -8.47 -6.84 -4.11
C GLY A 154 -8.56 -8.33 -4.43
N LEU A 155 -8.74 -9.13 -3.39
CA LEU A 155 -8.93 -10.57 -3.49
C LEU A 155 -10.22 -10.95 -2.76
N GLU A 156 -11.09 -11.71 -3.43
CA GLU A 156 -12.35 -12.19 -2.88
C GLU A 156 -12.40 -13.72 -2.77
N LEU A 157 -13.09 -14.20 -1.74
CA LEU A 157 -13.25 -15.61 -1.43
C LEU A 157 -14.23 -16.28 -2.39
N TRP A 158 -13.84 -17.40 -2.98
CA TRP A 158 -14.70 -18.25 -3.79
C TRP A 158 -14.98 -19.59 -3.13
N GLU A 159 -14.00 -20.10 -2.40
CA GLU A 159 -14.08 -21.34 -1.65
C GLU A 159 -13.23 -21.20 -0.40
N GLY A 160 -13.69 -21.76 0.72
CA GLY A 160 -12.96 -21.68 1.97
C GLY A 160 -13.42 -22.72 2.98
N THR A 161 -12.67 -22.81 4.07
CA THR A 161 -12.92 -23.79 5.14
C THR A 161 -14.00 -23.32 6.12
N GLU A 162 -14.33 -24.13 7.12
CA GLU A 162 -15.41 -23.90 8.10
C GLU A 162 -15.41 -22.48 8.71
N CYS A 163 -14.25 -21.89 9.01
CA CYS A 163 -14.14 -20.53 9.57
C CYS A 163 -14.57 -19.41 8.59
N THR A 164 -14.88 -19.77 7.34
CA THR A 164 -15.39 -18.88 6.30
C THR A 164 -16.73 -19.32 5.72
N ASN A 165 -17.43 -20.22 6.42
CA ASN A 165 -18.77 -20.66 6.00
C ASN A 165 -19.70 -19.45 5.80
N GLY A 166 -20.44 -19.45 4.69
CA GLY A 166 -21.33 -18.34 4.30
C GLY A 166 -20.64 -17.05 3.84
N LYS A 167 -19.31 -17.03 3.64
CA LYS A 167 -18.55 -15.84 3.23
C LYS A 167 -18.24 -15.79 1.72
N PHE A 168 -19.12 -16.32 0.87
CA PHE A 168 -18.93 -16.26 -0.58
C PHE A 168 -18.72 -14.81 -1.06
N ARG A 169 -17.67 -14.59 -1.87
CA ARG A 169 -17.17 -13.30 -2.38
C ARG A 169 -16.82 -12.25 -1.33
N HIS A 170 -16.66 -12.66 -0.08
CA HIS A 170 -16.12 -11.80 0.96
C HIS A 170 -14.71 -11.36 0.57
N ARG A 171 -14.41 -10.07 0.69
CA ARG A 171 -13.13 -9.46 0.34
C ARG A 171 -12.08 -9.72 1.40
N PHE A 172 -11.25 -10.72 1.16
CA PHE A 172 -10.12 -11.08 2.03
C PHE A 172 -8.92 -10.14 1.86
N TRP A 173 -8.89 -9.35 0.80
CA TRP A 173 -7.93 -8.26 0.63
C TRP A 173 -8.63 -7.01 0.07
N THR A 174 -8.14 -5.83 0.47
CA THR A 174 -8.67 -4.49 0.17
C THR A 174 -10.17 -4.30 0.46
N SER A 175 -10.56 -4.30 1.73
CA SER A 175 -11.92 -3.92 2.17
C SER A 175 -12.01 -3.78 3.70
N MET A 176 -13.13 -3.24 4.21
CA MET A 176 -13.47 -3.34 5.64
C MET A 176 -13.82 -4.76 6.08
N GLN A 177 -14.22 -5.60 5.13
CA GLN A 177 -14.47 -7.03 5.29
C GLN A 177 -13.18 -7.80 5.67
N MET A 178 -12.05 -7.43 5.07
CA MET A 178 -10.72 -7.91 5.46
C MET A 178 -10.39 -7.51 6.90
N VAL A 179 -10.66 -6.26 7.27
CA VAL A 179 -10.41 -5.74 8.63
C VAL A 179 -11.20 -6.54 9.67
N ASP A 180 -12.48 -6.78 9.40
CA ASP A 180 -13.35 -7.61 10.25
C ASP A 180 -12.83 -9.05 10.35
N SER A 181 -12.42 -9.66 9.22
CA SER A 181 -11.85 -11.01 9.19
C SER A 181 -10.57 -11.13 10.02
N ILE A 182 -9.63 -10.19 9.87
CA ILE A 182 -8.40 -10.15 10.68
C ILE A 182 -8.73 -9.94 12.17
N GLY A 183 -9.69 -9.05 12.46
CA GLY A 183 -10.07 -8.72 13.83
C GLY A 183 -10.72 -9.88 14.59
N ARG A 184 -11.54 -10.70 13.90
CA ARG A 184 -12.22 -11.86 14.49
C ARG A 184 -11.33 -13.08 14.57
N ASP A 185 -10.63 -13.39 13.47
CA ASP A 185 -9.78 -14.58 13.38
C ASP A 185 -8.64 -14.36 12.38
N HIS A 186 -7.53 -13.79 12.87
CA HIS A 186 -6.35 -13.55 12.05
C HIS A 186 -5.72 -14.85 11.53
N GLN A 187 -5.89 -15.99 12.21
CA GLN A 187 -5.33 -17.28 11.76
C GLN A 187 -6.14 -17.81 10.58
N CYS A 188 -7.46 -17.75 10.66
CA CYS A 188 -8.32 -18.05 9.52
C CYS A 188 -7.98 -17.15 8.33
N TRP A 189 -7.84 -15.84 8.54
CA TRP A 189 -7.46 -14.94 7.45
C TRP A 189 -6.11 -15.31 6.84
N LEU A 190 -5.06 -15.50 7.66
CA LEU A 190 -3.71 -15.91 7.21
C LEU A 190 -3.74 -17.21 6.40
N LYS A 191 -4.51 -18.20 6.86
CA LYS A 191 -4.69 -19.49 6.17
C LYS A 191 -5.28 -19.31 4.77
N HIS A 192 -6.26 -18.41 4.60
CA HIS A 192 -6.95 -18.24 3.31
C HIS A 192 -6.19 -17.32 2.34
N ILE A 193 -5.48 -16.31 2.85
CA ILE A 193 -4.71 -15.40 2.00
C ILE A 193 -3.40 -16.03 1.50
N SER A 194 -2.82 -16.97 2.24
CA SER A 194 -1.54 -17.62 1.88
C SER A 194 -1.73 -18.67 0.78
N LEU A 195 -0.76 -18.77 -0.14
CA LEU A 195 -0.67 -19.91 -1.05
C LEU A 195 0.00 -21.10 -0.35
N ASN A 196 -0.03 -22.26 -1.00
CA ASN A 196 0.76 -23.41 -0.58
C ASN A 196 2.27 -23.07 -0.66
N LEU A 197 3.01 -23.34 0.41
CA LEU A 197 4.43 -22.98 0.50
C LEU A 197 5.36 -23.76 -0.42
N SER A 198 4.97 -24.96 -0.81
CA SER A 198 5.78 -25.83 -1.66
C SER A 198 5.44 -25.67 -3.13
N THR A 199 4.17 -25.39 -3.46
CA THR A 199 3.70 -25.33 -4.84
C THR A 199 3.34 -23.94 -5.34
N TRP A 200 3.18 -22.96 -4.45
CA TRP A 200 2.60 -21.63 -4.73
C TRP A 200 1.27 -21.67 -5.51
N LYS A 201 0.51 -22.77 -5.39
CA LYS A 201 -0.87 -22.88 -5.85
C LYS A 201 -1.83 -22.57 -4.70
N ASP A 202 -3.10 -22.35 -5.05
CA ASP A 202 -4.17 -22.24 -4.05
C ASP A 202 -4.16 -23.49 -3.14
N PRO A 203 -4.30 -23.34 -1.81
CA PRO A 203 -4.44 -24.49 -0.91
C PRO A 203 -5.70 -25.29 -1.23
N GLU A 204 -5.70 -26.58 -0.87
CA GLU A 204 -6.89 -27.42 -1.02
C GLU A 204 -8.09 -26.83 -0.28
N SER A 205 -9.26 -26.83 -0.93
CA SER A 205 -10.52 -26.25 -0.42
C SER A 205 -10.48 -24.74 -0.11
N ILE A 206 -9.51 -24.00 -0.67
CA ILE A 206 -9.40 -22.55 -0.52
C ILE A 206 -9.17 -21.93 -1.88
N ARG A 207 -10.04 -21.01 -2.29
CA ARG A 207 -9.87 -20.27 -3.55
C ARG A 207 -10.13 -18.80 -3.32
N LEU A 208 -9.13 -17.98 -3.61
CA LEU A 208 -9.29 -16.53 -3.77
C LEU A 208 -9.15 -16.16 -5.23
N ARG A 209 -9.92 -15.17 -5.69
CA ARG A 209 -9.77 -14.64 -7.05
C ARG A 209 -9.61 -13.13 -7.03
N PRO A 210 -8.86 -12.57 -8.00
CA PRO A 210 -8.70 -11.15 -8.12
C PRO A 210 -10.03 -10.50 -8.46
N VAL A 211 -10.18 -9.30 -7.95
CA VAL A 211 -11.28 -8.42 -8.28
C VAL A 211 -11.01 -7.82 -9.65
N LEU A 212 -12.08 -7.57 -10.41
CA LEU A 212 -12.01 -7.02 -11.76
C LEU A 212 -12.32 -5.51 -11.78
N GLY A 213 -11.79 -4.82 -12.79
CA GLY A 213 -12.04 -3.40 -13.04
C GLY A 213 -11.44 -2.47 -11.99
N TRP A 214 -11.89 -1.21 -11.97
CA TRP A 214 -11.37 -0.16 -11.08
C TRP A 214 -11.56 -0.49 -9.59
N ALA A 215 -12.69 -1.12 -9.25
CA ALA A 215 -12.97 -1.59 -7.89
C ALA A 215 -11.93 -2.58 -7.35
N ALA A 216 -11.05 -3.12 -8.20
CA ALA A 216 -9.93 -3.94 -7.79
C ALA A 216 -8.79 -3.14 -7.18
N ALA A 217 -8.57 -1.89 -7.62
CA ALA A 217 -7.33 -1.15 -7.36
C ALA A 217 -7.54 0.33 -6.99
N ASP A 218 -8.76 0.81 -6.80
CA ASP A 218 -9.01 2.22 -6.46
C ASP A 218 -8.58 2.57 -5.03
N TYR A 219 -8.97 1.75 -4.06
CA TYR A 219 -8.76 1.95 -2.63
C TYR A 219 -8.46 0.62 -1.93
N VAL A 220 -7.60 0.64 -0.91
CA VAL A 220 -7.43 -0.51 0.00
C VAL A 220 -8.58 -0.57 1.00
N PHE A 221 -8.91 0.57 1.59
CA PHE A 221 -10.04 0.81 2.49
C PHE A 221 -10.34 2.33 2.50
N PRO A 222 -11.48 2.78 3.04
CA PRO A 222 -11.80 4.20 3.08
C PRO A 222 -10.67 5.04 3.68
N GLY A 223 -10.21 6.05 2.93
CA GLY A 223 -9.10 6.93 3.32
C GLY A 223 -7.71 6.49 2.84
N TYR A 224 -7.55 5.27 2.30
CA TYR A 224 -6.29 4.81 1.71
C TYR A 224 -6.48 4.53 0.21
N TRP A 225 -6.03 5.47 -0.62
CA TRP A 225 -6.12 5.41 -2.08
C TRP A 225 -4.93 4.66 -2.69
N LEU A 226 -5.19 3.91 -3.75
CA LEU A 226 -4.17 3.29 -4.59
C LEU A 226 -4.15 4.00 -5.95
N TRP A 227 -5.07 3.67 -6.84
CA TRP A 227 -5.16 4.28 -8.18
C TRP A 227 -6.23 5.35 -8.31
N SER A 228 -7.13 5.49 -7.33
CA SER A 228 -8.29 6.38 -7.45
C SER A 228 -7.93 7.83 -7.79
N LYS A 229 -6.84 8.38 -7.23
CA LYS A 229 -6.38 9.72 -7.59
C LYS A 229 -5.89 9.79 -9.03
N VAL A 230 -5.16 8.80 -9.51
CA VAL A 230 -4.67 8.77 -10.90
C VAL A 230 -5.85 8.66 -11.86
N ILE A 231 -6.78 7.73 -11.60
CA ILE A 231 -7.99 7.53 -12.40
C ILE A 231 -8.82 8.82 -12.43
N HIS A 232 -9.00 9.49 -11.30
CA HIS A 232 -9.77 10.74 -11.24
C HIS A 232 -9.08 11.89 -12.00
N ASN A 233 -7.75 11.96 -12.02
CA ASN A 233 -7.04 12.96 -12.85
C ASN A 233 -7.10 12.62 -14.34
N LEU A 234 -7.10 11.33 -14.71
CA LEU A 234 -7.29 10.90 -16.10
C LEU A 234 -8.73 11.17 -16.57
N ALA A 235 -9.72 11.01 -15.69
CA ALA A 235 -11.11 11.31 -15.99
C ALA A 235 -11.32 12.78 -16.37
N ASP A 236 -10.61 13.70 -15.71
CA ASP A 236 -10.69 15.13 -16.02
C ASP A 236 -10.27 15.47 -17.47
N ILE A 237 -9.47 14.61 -18.12
CA ILE A 237 -9.04 14.79 -19.52
C ILE A 237 -9.74 13.85 -20.51
N GLY A 238 -10.85 13.22 -20.11
CA GLY A 238 -11.68 12.42 -21.01
C GLY A 238 -11.39 10.91 -21.03
N TYR A 239 -10.69 10.39 -20.02
CA TYR A 239 -10.62 8.94 -19.82
C TYR A 239 -11.84 8.42 -19.05
N ASP A 240 -12.36 7.28 -19.48
CA ASP A 240 -13.50 6.60 -18.86
C ASP A 240 -13.32 5.06 -19.00
N PRO A 241 -14.24 4.22 -18.52
CA PRO A 241 -14.08 2.75 -18.62
C PRO A 241 -13.96 2.21 -20.06
N THR A 242 -14.20 3.03 -21.09
CA THR A 242 -14.18 2.64 -22.49
C THR A 242 -12.79 2.75 -23.12
N ASN A 243 -11.89 3.54 -22.53
CA ASN A 243 -10.51 3.78 -22.97
C ASN A 243 -9.47 3.71 -21.84
N LEU A 244 -9.89 3.54 -20.57
CA LEU A 244 -9.04 3.32 -19.40
C LEU A 244 -9.49 2.07 -18.64
N VAL A 245 -8.67 1.02 -18.69
CA VAL A 245 -8.97 -0.27 -18.06
C VAL A 245 -7.96 -0.55 -16.96
N THR A 246 -8.39 -1.09 -15.83
CA THR A 246 -7.50 -1.70 -14.84
C THR A 246 -7.60 -3.21 -14.94
N LEU A 247 -6.46 -3.86 -15.23
CA LEU A 247 -6.37 -5.32 -15.22
C LEU A 247 -5.76 -5.75 -13.87
N GLY A 248 -6.67 -6.03 -12.93
CA GLY A 248 -6.33 -6.63 -11.65
C GLY A 248 -5.92 -8.09 -11.82
N TYR A 249 -4.96 -8.54 -11.01
CA TYR A 249 -4.47 -9.91 -10.99
C TYR A 249 -4.18 -10.38 -9.57
N ASP A 250 -4.04 -11.70 -9.40
CA ASP A 250 -3.64 -12.31 -8.14
C ASP A 250 -2.15 -12.08 -7.91
N TRP A 251 -1.83 -10.98 -7.22
CA TRP A 251 -0.48 -10.56 -6.91
C TRP A 251 0.31 -11.54 -6.02
N ARG A 252 -0.30 -12.63 -5.55
CA ARG A 252 0.39 -13.68 -4.80
C ARG A 252 1.15 -14.63 -5.72
N LEU A 253 0.68 -14.82 -6.96
CA LEU A 253 1.17 -15.82 -7.89
C LEU A 253 2.37 -15.33 -8.71
N PRO A 254 3.36 -16.19 -9.01
CA PRO A 254 4.40 -15.89 -9.99
C PRO A 254 3.83 -15.78 -11.41
N PRO A 255 4.53 -15.10 -12.35
CA PRO A 255 4.04 -14.87 -13.71
C PRO A 255 3.58 -16.14 -14.44
N GLN A 256 4.34 -17.24 -14.37
CA GLN A 256 3.98 -18.47 -15.09
C GLN A 256 2.63 -19.03 -14.61
N PHE A 257 2.38 -19.00 -13.30
CA PHE A 257 1.14 -19.53 -12.72
C PHE A 257 -0.04 -18.59 -12.92
N LEU A 258 0.19 -17.30 -13.10
CA LEU A 258 -0.88 -16.38 -13.51
C LEU A 258 -1.40 -16.70 -14.90
N GLU A 259 -0.51 -17.06 -15.82
CA GLU A 259 -0.95 -17.51 -17.13
C GLU A 259 -1.60 -18.89 -17.07
N GLU A 260 -0.96 -19.88 -16.44
CA GLU A 260 -1.49 -21.25 -16.34
C GLU A 260 -2.87 -21.30 -15.66
N ARG A 261 -3.06 -20.55 -14.56
CA ARG A 261 -4.29 -20.60 -13.75
C ARG A 261 -5.37 -19.66 -14.27
N ASP A 262 -5.00 -18.43 -14.63
CA ASP A 262 -5.95 -17.35 -14.86
C ASP A 262 -5.97 -16.86 -16.32
N GLY A 263 -5.01 -17.29 -17.17
CA GLY A 263 -4.87 -16.79 -18.54
C GLY A 263 -4.60 -15.27 -18.60
N TYR A 264 -3.93 -14.73 -17.57
CA TYR A 264 -3.83 -13.28 -17.37
C TYR A 264 -3.11 -12.56 -18.52
N PHE A 265 -2.03 -13.12 -19.06
CA PHE A 265 -1.29 -12.50 -20.16
C PHE A 265 -2.01 -12.69 -21.49
N THR A 266 -2.68 -13.83 -21.68
CA THR A 266 -3.62 -14.02 -22.80
C THR A 266 -4.72 -12.97 -22.78
N GLN A 267 -5.31 -12.72 -21.60
CA GLN A 267 -6.32 -11.67 -21.44
C GLN A 267 -5.73 -10.28 -21.73
N LEU A 268 -4.56 -9.94 -21.18
CA LEU A 268 -3.89 -8.66 -21.43
C LEU A 268 -3.62 -8.44 -22.92
N LYS A 269 -3.14 -9.47 -23.63
CA LYS A 269 -2.94 -9.44 -25.09
C LYS A 269 -4.26 -9.09 -25.80
N PHE A 270 -5.33 -9.84 -25.55
CA PHE A 270 -6.61 -9.61 -26.22
C PHE A 270 -7.23 -8.25 -25.87
N TYR A 271 -7.12 -7.79 -24.63
CA TYR A 271 -7.56 -6.44 -24.26
C TYR A 271 -6.77 -5.35 -24.98
N THR A 272 -5.46 -5.54 -25.14
CA THR A 272 -4.61 -4.61 -25.87
C THR A 272 -5.02 -4.54 -27.34
N GLU A 273 -5.18 -5.68 -28.00
CA GLU A 273 -5.65 -5.77 -29.40
C GLU A 273 -7.04 -5.15 -29.57
N PHE A 274 -7.94 -5.43 -28.63
CA PHE A 274 -9.29 -4.87 -28.62
C PHE A 274 -9.28 -3.34 -28.50
N LEU A 275 -8.55 -2.79 -27.52
CA LEU A 275 -8.46 -1.34 -27.34
C LEU A 275 -7.81 -0.67 -28.54
N ARG A 276 -6.75 -1.25 -29.10
CA ARG A 276 -6.14 -0.76 -30.33
C ARG A 276 -7.15 -0.72 -31.47
N LYS A 277 -7.82 -1.84 -31.74
CA LYS A 277 -8.79 -1.95 -32.84
C LYS A 277 -9.96 -0.98 -32.67
N LYS A 278 -10.44 -0.81 -31.44
CA LYS A 278 -11.57 0.06 -31.11
C LYS A 278 -11.24 1.55 -31.31
N HIS A 279 -10.06 1.97 -30.86
CA HIS A 279 -9.68 3.39 -30.84
C HIS A 279 -8.82 3.81 -32.03
N GLY A 280 -8.33 2.86 -32.83
CA GLY A 280 -7.40 3.14 -33.94
C GLY A 280 -6.00 3.56 -33.49
N GLU A 281 -5.73 3.50 -32.18
CA GLU A 281 -4.50 4.00 -31.54
C GLU A 281 -3.82 2.89 -30.75
N LYS A 282 -2.48 2.90 -30.70
CA LYS A 282 -1.72 1.95 -29.87
C LYS A 282 -1.98 2.21 -28.37
N VAL A 283 -1.85 1.17 -27.56
CA VAL A 283 -2.20 1.20 -26.13
C VAL A 283 -1.01 1.62 -25.26
N ALA A 284 -1.26 2.47 -24.28
CA ALA A 284 -0.30 2.79 -23.22
C ALA A 284 -0.44 1.80 -22.05
N LEU A 285 0.66 1.12 -21.70
CA LEU A 285 0.72 0.24 -20.53
C LEU A 285 1.24 1.04 -19.32
N LEU A 286 0.36 1.35 -18.38
CA LEU A 286 0.70 2.08 -17.16
C LEU A 286 0.85 1.12 -15.99
N THR A 287 2.04 1.08 -15.39
CA THR A 287 2.37 0.11 -14.34
C THR A 287 2.86 0.76 -13.07
N HIS A 288 2.70 0.07 -11.95
CA HIS A 288 3.28 0.45 -10.67
C HIS A 288 3.98 -0.72 -9.99
N SER A 289 5.17 -0.47 -9.43
CA SER A 289 5.90 -1.45 -8.61
C SER A 289 6.02 -2.82 -9.33
N MET A 290 5.67 -3.92 -8.67
CA MET A 290 5.74 -5.29 -9.24
C MET A 290 4.99 -5.45 -10.58
N GLY A 291 3.98 -4.62 -10.87
CA GLY A 291 3.28 -4.64 -12.15
C GLY A 291 4.24 -4.40 -13.33
N ALA A 292 5.29 -3.61 -13.13
CA ALA A 292 6.32 -3.38 -14.13
C ALA A 292 7.13 -4.65 -14.44
N ASN A 293 7.47 -5.45 -13.42
CA ASN A 293 8.17 -6.73 -13.61
C ASN A 293 7.29 -7.72 -14.40
N TYR A 294 5.97 -7.66 -14.19
CA TYR A 294 5.03 -8.54 -14.88
C TYR A 294 4.80 -8.10 -16.31
N ILE A 295 4.80 -6.79 -16.57
CA ILE A 295 4.81 -6.29 -17.94
C ILE A 295 6.13 -6.61 -18.65
N TYR A 296 7.27 -6.54 -17.96
CA TYR A 296 8.53 -6.98 -18.55
C TYR A 296 8.48 -8.47 -18.95
N TYR A 297 7.92 -9.33 -18.10
CA TYR A 297 7.65 -10.74 -18.44
C TYR A 297 6.68 -10.86 -19.63
N PHE A 298 5.57 -10.12 -19.60
CA PHE A 298 4.56 -10.13 -20.65
C PHE A 298 5.13 -9.74 -22.01
N LEU A 299 5.98 -8.71 -22.10
CA LEU A 299 6.57 -8.26 -23.36
C LEU A 299 7.39 -9.38 -24.02
N ARG A 300 8.11 -10.18 -23.24
CA ARG A 300 8.80 -11.36 -23.77
C ARG A 300 7.83 -12.48 -24.12
N TRP A 301 6.88 -12.77 -23.24
CA TRP A 301 5.88 -13.81 -23.45
C TRP A 301 5.07 -13.56 -24.72
N VAL A 302 4.63 -12.31 -24.96
CA VAL A 302 3.78 -11.97 -26.11
C VAL A 302 4.55 -12.03 -27.43
N THR A 303 5.84 -11.68 -27.44
CA THR A 303 6.67 -11.87 -28.64
C THR A 303 6.82 -13.35 -29.00
N GLU A 304 6.93 -14.23 -28.01
CA GLU A 304 6.98 -15.68 -28.25
C GLU A 304 5.63 -16.25 -28.71
N GLN A 305 4.51 -15.69 -28.23
CA GLN A 305 3.17 -16.19 -28.56
C GLN A 305 2.55 -15.56 -29.82
N ALA A 306 2.92 -14.34 -30.18
CA ALA A 306 2.27 -13.55 -31.24
C ALA A 306 3.23 -12.94 -32.26
N GLY A 307 4.55 -13.19 -32.13
CA GLY A 307 5.59 -12.69 -33.02
C GLY A 307 6.19 -11.36 -32.58
N ASP A 308 7.41 -11.07 -33.05
CA ASP A 308 8.21 -9.93 -32.63
C ASP A 308 7.57 -8.57 -32.95
N GLN A 309 6.74 -8.51 -33.99
CA GLN A 309 6.05 -7.28 -34.43
C GLN A 309 4.86 -6.90 -33.53
N TRP A 310 4.36 -7.82 -32.70
CA TRP A 310 3.13 -7.59 -31.94
C TRP A 310 3.24 -6.35 -31.03
N VAL A 311 4.38 -6.18 -30.35
CA VAL A 311 4.60 -5.04 -29.45
C VAL A 311 4.62 -3.74 -30.24
N ASP A 312 5.36 -3.69 -31.34
CA ASP A 312 5.45 -2.52 -32.21
C ASP A 312 4.09 -2.13 -32.78
N GLU A 313 3.22 -3.09 -33.07
CA GLU A 313 1.91 -2.82 -33.62
C GLU A 313 0.84 -2.45 -32.58
N ASN A 314 1.01 -2.84 -31.31
CA ASN A 314 -0.06 -2.75 -30.31
C ASN A 314 0.24 -1.82 -29.13
N VAL A 315 1.52 -1.64 -28.77
CA VAL A 315 1.92 -0.88 -27.59
C VAL A 315 2.53 0.44 -28.01
N ALA A 316 1.95 1.54 -27.55
CA ALA A 316 2.47 2.88 -27.81
C ALA A 316 3.63 3.21 -26.88
N THR A 317 3.45 2.87 -25.61
CA THR A 317 4.38 3.26 -24.55
C THR A 317 4.18 2.39 -23.31
N PHE A 318 5.26 2.19 -22.57
CA PHE A 318 5.30 1.52 -21.29
C PHE A 318 5.72 2.53 -20.22
N LEU A 319 4.76 2.94 -19.38
CA LEU A 319 4.99 3.85 -18.27
C LEU A 319 5.21 3.04 -16.99
N ASN A 320 6.44 3.07 -16.50
CA ASN A 320 6.84 2.39 -15.28
C ASN A 320 6.93 3.36 -14.10
N VAL A 321 6.01 3.23 -13.14
CA VAL A 321 6.04 3.99 -11.88
C VAL A 321 6.66 3.14 -10.76
N GLY A 322 7.95 3.35 -10.50
CA GLY A 322 8.62 2.74 -9.34
C GLY A 322 8.78 1.22 -9.40
N GLY A 323 8.82 0.64 -10.60
CA GLY A 323 8.99 -0.79 -10.81
C GLY A 323 10.40 -1.30 -10.52
N PRO A 324 10.57 -2.35 -9.69
CA PRO A 324 11.87 -2.92 -9.35
C PRO A 324 12.36 -3.88 -10.44
N LEU A 325 12.67 -3.37 -11.64
CA LEU A 325 13.06 -4.18 -12.80
C LEU A 325 14.32 -5.05 -12.55
N LEU A 326 15.24 -4.55 -11.72
CA LEU A 326 16.45 -5.26 -11.28
C LEU A 326 16.30 -5.87 -9.87
N GLY A 327 15.08 -5.90 -9.33
CA GLY A 327 14.77 -6.34 -7.98
C GLY A 327 14.92 -5.26 -6.92
N THR A 328 14.64 -5.64 -5.67
CA THR A 328 14.75 -4.77 -4.50
C THR A 328 15.22 -5.57 -3.26
N PRO A 329 16.20 -5.07 -2.48
CA PRO A 329 16.66 -5.75 -1.26
C PRO A 329 15.54 -6.03 -0.25
N LYS A 330 14.49 -5.19 -0.25
CA LYS A 330 13.33 -5.35 0.63
C LYS A 330 12.56 -6.65 0.37
N ALA A 331 12.53 -7.12 -0.88
CA ALA A 331 11.90 -8.41 -1.19
C ALA A 331 12.61 -9.54 -0.45
N LEU A 332 13.95 -9.51 -0.41
CA LEU A 332 14.76 -10.49 0.30
C LEU A 332 14.58 -10.37 1.82
N SER A 333 14.64 -9.16 2.40
CA SER A 333 14.43 -9.00 3.84
C SER A 333 13.02 -9.43 4.29
N SER A 334 12.00 -9.20 3.47
CA SER A 334 10.62 -9.63 3.78
C SER A 334 10.48 -11.15 3.93
N VAL A 335 11.13 -11.95 3.06
CA VAL A 335 11.07 -13.42 3.15
C VAL A 335 11.99 -13.98 4.24
N LEU A 336 13.08 -13.30 4.56
CA LEU A 336 14.04 -13.75 5.57
C LEU A 336 13.56 -13.44 6.99
N SER A 337 13.23 -12.17 7.26
CA SER A 337 12.95 -11.67 8.61
C SER A 337 11.51 -11.20 8.82
N GLY A 338 10.68 -11.18 7.76
CA GLY A 338 9.30 -10.67 7.86
C GLY A 338 9.24 -9.15 7.99
N GLU A 339 10.31 -8.44 7.63
CA GLU A 339 10.42 -6.98 7.80
C GLU A 339 9.39 -6.23 6.94
N MET A 340 8.59 -5.38 7.58
CA MET A 340 7.62 -4.47 6.93
C MET A 340 7.84 -3.01 7.35
N LYS A 341 9.05 -2.52 7.16
CA LYS A 341 9.49 -1.17 7.59
C LYS A 341 8.57 -0.02 7.14
N ASP A 342 7.86 -0.17 6.02
CA ASP A 342 7.04 0.90 5.39
C ASP A 342 5.53 0.87 5.73
N THR A 343 5.11 0.10 6.75
CA THR A 343 3.70 0.07 7.19
C THR A 343 3.26 1.33 7.96
N ALA A 344 4.18 2.28 8.17
CA ALA A 344 3.86 3.63 8.63
C ALA A 344 2.85 4.36 7.70
N VAL A 345 2.79 3.99 6.42
CA VAL A 345 1.88 4.59 5.43
C VAL A 345 0.41 4.20 5.66
N LEU A 346 0.13 3.06 6.30
CA LEU A 346 -1.24 2.54 6.47
C LEU A 346 -2.06 3.24 7.57
N GLY A 347 -1.52 4.30 8.19
CA GLY A 347 -2.17 5.06 9.25
C GLY A 347 -2.42 4.26 10.53
N ASP A 348 -3.16 4.84 11.47
CA ASP A 348 -3.44 4.21 12.77
C ASP A 348 -4.24 2.91 12.66
N LEU A 349 -5.21 2.87 11.74
CA LEU A 349 -6.01 1.68 11.48
C LEU A 349 -5.12 0.55 10.96
N GLY A 350 -4.25 0.84 9.99
CA GLY A 350 -3.26 -0.10 9.49
C GLY A 350 -2.31 -0.60 10.56
N ARG A 351 -1.74 0.30 11.37
CA ARG A 351 -0.83 -0.08 12.47
C ARG A 351 -1.50 -0.97 13.51
N ASN A 352 -2.78 -0.73 13.83
CA ASN A 352 -3.51 -1.55 14.80
C ASN A 352 -3.92 -2.92 14.24
N ILE A 353 -4.32 -2.98 12.97
CA ILE A 353 -4.63 -4.25 12.28
C ILE A 353 -3.34 -5.06 12.13
N LEU A 354 -2.28 -4.45 11.62
CA LEU A 354 -0.98 -5.11 11.53
C LEU A 354 -0.46 -5.48 12.90
N GLY A 355 -0.56 -4.63 13.93
CA GLY A 355 -0.15 -4.96 15.29
C GLY A 355 -0.79 -6.25 15.82
N LYS A 356 -2.05 -6.51 15.47
CA LYS A 356 -2.75 -7.77 15.81
C LYS A 356 -2.27 -8.98 15.01
N VAL A 357 -1.77 -8.79 13.78
CA VAL A 357 -1.16 -9.85 12.94
C VAL A 357 0.34 -10.05 13.25
N VAL A 358 1.02 -9.00 13.71
CA VAL A 358 2.49 -8.89 13.90
C VAL A 358 2.96 -9.47 15.24
N GLY A 359 2.06 -9.75 16.19
CA GLY A 359 2.41 -10.24 17.53
C GLY A 359 3.18 -11.58 17.63
N LYS A 360 3.50 -12.25 16.52
CA LYS A 360 4.31 -13.47 16.50
C LYS A 360 5.39 -13.41 15.40
N LEU A 361 6.64 -13.16 15.80
CA LEU A 361 7.86 -13.06 14.98
C LEU A 361 8.06 -14.18 13.94
N VAL A 362 7.42 -15.34 14.09
CA VAL A 362 7.57 -16.52 13.20
C VAL A 362 6.55 -16.55 12.05
N VAL A 363 5.40 -15.88 12.21
CA VAL A 363 4.24 -16.03 11.30
C VAL A 363 4.44 -15.24 10.00
N PHE A 364 5.09 -14.08 10.09
CA PHE A 364 5.20 -13.13 8.99
C PHE A 364 6.22 -13.52 7.90
N PRO A 365 7.44 -14.01 8.22
CA PRO A 365 8.34 -14.54 7.21
C PRO A 365 7.72 -15.69 6.43
N ARG A 366 6.95 -16.56 7.11
CA ARG A 366 6.23 -17.68 6.48
C ARG A 366 5.14 -17.19 5.53
N PHE A 367 4.39 -16.15 5.91
CA PHE A 367 3.41 -15.51 5.02
C PHE A 367 4.09 -14.97 3.75
N PHE A 368 5.18 -14.22 3.86
CA PHE A 368 5.90 -13.71 2.69
C PHE A 368 6.47 -14.81 1.80
N ARG A 369 6.96 -15.92 2.38
CA ARG A 369 7.40 -17.10 1.60
C ARG A 369 6.26 -17.80 0.87
N ALA A 370 5.02 -17.65 1.35
CA ALA A 370 3.83 -18.16 0.67
C ALA A 370 3.42 -17.27 -0.51
N LEU A 371 3.97 -16.05 -0.66
CA LEU A 371 3.74 -15.21 -1.81
C LEU A 371 4.75 -15.57 -2.91
N GLY A 372 4.38 -16.49 -3.80
CA GLY A 372 5.24 -16.96 -4.89
C GLY A 372 5.65 -15.88 -5.90
N SER A 373 5.01 -14.70 -5.87
CA SER A 373 5.40 -13.53 -6.65
C SER A 373 6.65 -12.83 -6.13
N ILE A 374 6.97 -12.89 -4.84
CA ILE A 374 8.06 -12.12 -4.22
C ILE A 374 9.43 -12.40 -4.85
N PRO A 375 9.81 -13.66 -5.17
CA PRO A 375 11.07 -13.95 -5.84
C PRO A 375 11.27 -13.21 -7.17
N SER A 376 10.19 -12.82 -7.87
CA SER A 376 10.28 -12.02 -9.11
C SER A 376 10.87 -10.62 -8.91
N MET A 377 10.98 -10.18 -7.64
CA MET A 377 11.55 -8.91 -7.23
C MET A 377 12.87 -9.07 -6.46
N PHE A 378 13.48 -10.26 -6.43
CA PHE A 378 14.81 -10.41 -5.86
C PHE A 378 15.87 -9.69 -6.72
N PRO A 379 16.90 -9.08 -6.09
CA PRO A 379 18.03 -8.53 -6.83
C PRO A 379 18.63 -9.56 -7.79
N ARG A 380 18.93 -9.14 -9.02
CA ARG A 380 19.52 -9.99 -10.07
C ARG A 380 21.03 -9.88 -10.13
#